data_AF-A0A386Z7L8-F1
#
_entry.id   AF-A0A386Z7L8-F1
#
_cell.length_a   1.000
_cell.length_b   1.000
_cell.length_c   1.000
_cell.angle_alpha   90.00
_cell.angle_beta   90.00
_cell.angle_gamma   90.00
#
_symmetry.space_group_name_H-M   'P 1'
#
loop_
_entity.id
_entity.type
_entity.pdbx_description
1 polymer ?
#
loop_
_entity_poly.entity_id
_entity_poly.type
_entity_poly.pdbx_seq_one_letter_code
_entity_poly.pdbx_strand_id
1 'polypeptide(L)'
;MKVRLPAGSAIGANQAASGTVVCPARSYAEAMYEGVCPVCGRNNQCQKASAIYAAGTSYARGYAYDEGHRRRTTTVNQTTLAKQLSPPVLQPNQGILGNGIALLFVGVIAHLFCSAIMSSTSASMSASIFAPLCVTGWPLAIGALMTIGSVVQTKQFKADLPRRQANWRVWNTVYYCYLDDVAFVPGGPPFHPGQLPGFMATNTGPFARP
;
A
#
# COMPACT_ATOMS: atom_id res chain seq x y z
N MET A 1 0.96 -4.02 37.54
CA MET A 1 0.00 -5.04 37.08
C MET A 1 0.76 -6.08 36.27
N LYS A 2 0.74 -7.34 36.71
CA LYS A 2 1.57 -8.45 36.21
C LYS A 2 0.69 -9.32 35.30
N VAL A 3 0.84 -9.18 33.98
CA VAL A 3 0.01 -9.91 33.01
C VAL A 3 0.59 -11.31 32.81
N ARG A 4 -0.13 -12.34 33.26
CA ARG A 4 0.13 -13.75 32.93
C ARG A 4 -0.40 -14.02 31.52
N LEU A 5 0.46 -14.49 30.63
CA LEU A 5 0.05 -15.10 29.36
C LEU A 5 -0.25 -16.59 29.60
N PRO A 6 -1.40 -17.12 29.12
CA PRO A 6 -1.68 -18.54 29.22
C PRO A 6 -0.82 -19.36 28.25
N ALA A 7 -0.37 -20.50 28.76
CA ALA A 7 0.37 -21.51 28.05
C ALA A 7 -0.52 -22.32 27.09
N GLY A 8 0.07 -22.69 25.96
CA GLY A 8 -0.18 -23.95 25.25
C GLY A 8 -1.61 -24.25 24.80
N SER A 9 -1.90 -23.98 23.53
CA SER A 9 -2.94 -24.72 22.81
C SER A 9 -2.29 -25.54 21.70
N ALA A 10 -2.59 -26.83 21.74
CA ALA A 10 -1.98 -27.89 20.96
C ALA A 10 -2.09 -27.69 19.45
N ILE A 11 -1.01 -28.08 18.78
CA ILE A 11 -0.92 -28.24 17.33
C ILE A 11 -1.86 -29.40 16.96
N GLY A 12 -3.04 -29.05 16.44
CA GLY A 12 -3.97 -30.00 15.84
C GLY A 12 -3.35 -30.63 14.59
N ALA A 13 -3.24 -31.94 14.61
CA ALA A 13 -2.76 -32.76 13.50
C ALA A 13 -3.55 -32.49 12.22
N ASN A 14 -2.81 -32.35 11.12
CA ASN A 14 -3.29 -32.25 9.76
C ASN A 14 -4.23 -33.42 9.42
N GLN A 15 -5.54 -33.19 9.42
CA GLN A 15 -6.43 -34.00 8.62
C GLN A 15 -6.27 -33.55 7.16
N ALA A 16 -5.47 -34.34 6.42
CA ALA A 16 -5.46 -34.35 4.97
C ALA A 16 -6.85 -34.81 4.49
N ALA A 17 -7.80 -33.88 4.47
CA ALA A 17 -9.01 -34.03 3.69
C ALA A 17 -8.58 -34.01 2.21
N SER A 18 -8.41 -35.21 1.67
CA SER A 18 -8.27 -35.47 0.23
C SER A 18 -9.60 -35.16 -0.47
N GLY A 19 -10.06 -33.91 -0.34
CA GLY A 19 -11.08 -33.36 -1.21
C GLY A 19 -10.40 -33.11 -2.54
N THR A 20 -10.68 -33.95 -3.53
CA THR A 20 -10.49 -33.61 -4.94
C THR A 20 -11.13 -32.25 -5.16
N VAL A 21 -10.31 -31.20 -5.19
CA VAL A 21 -10.69 -29.91 -5.72
C VAL A 21 -10.94 -30.16 -7.19
N VAL A 22 -12.20 -30.44 -7.52
CA VAL A 22 -12.67 -30.45 -8.90
C VAL A 22 -12.58 -29.00 -9.33
N CYS A 23 -11.44 -28.61 -9.91
CA CYS A 23 -11.37 -27.40 -10.71
C CYS A 23 -12.50 -27.51 -11.74
N PRO A 24 -13.44 -26.55 -11.79
CA PRO A 24 -14.47 -26.57 -12.83
C PRO A 24 -13.74 -26.72 -14.16
N ALA A 25 -14.14 -27.71 -14.95
CA ALA A 25 -13.56 -28.01 -16.24
C ALA A 25 -13.78 -26.80 -17.15
N ARG A 26 -12.84 -25.85 -17.09
CA ARG A 26 -12.68 -24.80 -18.09
C ARG A 26 -12.37 -25.55 -19.38
N SER A 27 -13.18 -25.34 -20.40
CA SER A 27 -13.06 -26.06 -21.66
C SER A 27 -11.61 -25.98 -22.16
N TYR A 28 -11.05 -27.10 -22.58
CA TYR A 28 -9.64 -27.19 -23.00
C TYR A 28 -9.29 -26.19 -24.12
N ALA A 29 -10.29 -25.72 -24.88
CA ALA A 29 -10.15 -24.67 -25.86
C ALA A 29 -9.86 -23.26 -25.28
N GLU A 30 -10.41 -22.91 -24.11
CA GLU A 30 -10.10 -21.64 -23.43
C GLU A 30 -8.72 -21.67 -22.76
N ALA A 31 -8.32 -22.82 -22.23
CA ALA A 31 -6.99 -23.00 -21.63
C ALA A 31 -5.86 -22.94 -22.66
N MET A 32 -6.13 -23.28 -23.93
CA MET A 32 -5.12 -23.34 -24.99
C MET A 32 -4.67 -21.97 -25.52
N TYR A 33 -5.51 -20.93 -25.39
CA TYR A 33 -5.17 -19.55 -25.76
C TYR A 33 -4.61 -18.72 -24.60
N GLU A 34 -4.54 -19.30 -23.40
CA GLU A 34 -4.03 -18.60 -22.22
C GLU A 34 -2.50 -18.50 -22.31
N GLY A 35 -2.00 -17.34 -22.76
CA GLY A 35 -0.57 -17.04 -22.83
C GLY A 35 0.07 -17.12 -24.22
N VAL A 36 -0.70 -17.26 -25.31
CA VAL A 36 -0.17 -17.11 -26.68
C VAL A 36 -0.06 -15.63 -27.03
N CYS A 37 1.08 -15.17 -27.51
CA CYS A 37 1.26 -13.79 -27.95
C CYS A 37 0.38 -13.48 -29.17
N PRO A 38 -0.41 -12.39 -29.17
CA PRO A 38 -1.24 -12.01 -30.31
C PRO A 38 -0.43 -11.46 -31.50
N VAL A 39 0.86 -11.14 -31.32
CA VAL A 39 1.74 -10.61 -32.38
C VAL A 39 2.49 -11.74 -33.07
N CYS A 40 3.29 -12.53 -32.33
CA CYS A 40 4.09 -13.61 -32.92
C CYS A 40 3.43 -15.01 -32.91
N GLY A 41 2.30 -15.20 -32.24
CA GLY A 41 1.59 -16.49 -32.17
C GLY A 41 2.30 -17.57 -31.33
N ARG A 42 3.33 -17.22 -30.54
CA ARG A 42 4.10 -18.16 -29.71
C ARG A 42 3.74 -18.01 -28.23
N ASN A 43 3.85 -19.11 -27.47
CA ASN A 43 3.62 -19.14 -26.01
C ASN A 43 4.91 -19.30 -25.18
N ASN A 44 6.00 -19.79 -25.79
CA ASN A 44 7.24 -20.13 -25.10
C ASN A 44 8.04 -18.92 -24.58
N GLN A 45 7.66 -17.71 -24.99
CA GLN A 45 8.29 -16.45 -24.60
C GLN A 45 7.30 -15.51 -23.89
N CYS A 46 6.13 -16.03 -23.51
CA CYS A 46 5.12 -15.30 -22.76
C CYS A 46 5.24 -15.65 -21.28
N GLN A 47 5.35 -14.63 -20.44
CA GLN A 47 5.34 -14.79 -18.99
C GLN A 47 4.29 -13.88 -18.37
N LYS A 48 3.68 -14.36 -17.30
CA LYS A 48 2.70 -13.58 -16.54
C LYS A 48 3.36 -12.33 -15.95
N ALA A 49 2.72 -11.17 -16.10
CA ALA A 49 3.28 -9.90 -15.62
C ALA A 49 3.59 -9.93 -14.11
N SER A 50 2.76 -10.62 -13.32
CA SER A 50 3.01 -10.80 -11.89
C SER A 50 4.27 -11.61 -11.57
N ALA A 51 4.61 -12.60 -12.40
CA ALA A 51 5.84 -13.37 -12.26
C ALA A 51 7.08 -12.53 -12.61
N ILE A 52 7.00 -11.70 -13.68
CA ILE A 52 8.06 -10.76 -14.05
C ILE A 52 8.27 -9.72 -12.94
N TYR A 53 7.17 -9.15 -12.42
CA TYR A 53 7.23 -8.20 -11.33
C TYR A 53 7.86 -8.80 -10.07
N ALA A 54 7.48 -10.02 -9.71
CA ALA A 54 8.03 -10.73 -8.57
C ALA A 54 9.53 -11.05 -8.74
N ALA A 55 9.95 -11.49 -9.94
CA ALA A 55 11.34 -11.78 -10.25
C ALA A 55 12.21 -10.52 -10.36
N GLY A 56 11.63 -9.43 -10.88
CA GLY A 56 12.31 -8.15 -11.08
C GLY A 56 12.25 -7.20 -9.89
N THR A 57 11.57 -7.56 -8.80
CA THR A 57 11.53 -6.79 -7.56
C THR A 57 12.31 -7.51 -6.47
N SER A 58 13.36 -6.86 -5.96
CA SER A 58 14.12 -7.34 -4.82
C SER A 58 13.93 -6.41 -3.62
N TYR A 59 13.76 -7.01 -2.45
CA TYR A 59 13.58 -6.32 -1.18
C TYR A 59 14.81 -6.59 -0.32
N ALA A 60 15.60 -5.56 -0.05
CA ALA A 60 16.67 -5.63 0.95
C ALA A 60 16.22 -4.89 2.21
N ARG A 61 16.17 -5.62 3.33
CA ARG A 61 16.01 -5.03 4.66
C ARG A 61 17.37 -4.98 5.31
N GLY A 62 17.83 -3.77 5.58
CA GLY A 62 19.11 -3.52 6.21
C GLY A 62 18.97 -2.67 7.46
N TYR A 63 20.10 -2.47 8.12
CA TYR A 63 20.26 -1.45 9.13
C TYR A 63 21.26 -0.44 8.59
N ALA A 64 20.83 0.81 8.48
CA ALA A 64 21.74 1.93 8.29
C ALA A 64 22.16 2.41 9.67
N TYR A 65 23.47 2.57 9.86
CA TYR A 65 24.03 3.19 11.06
C TYR A 65 24.27 4.66 10.72
N ASP A 66 23.56 5.54 11.40
CA ASP A 66 23.72 6.99 11.27
C ASP A 66 23.90 7.55 12.68
N GLU A 67 25.03 8.21 12.94
CA GLU A 67 25.38 8.80 14.25
C GLU A 67 25.14 7.87 15.46
N GLY A 68 25.57 6.61 15.38
CA GLY A 68 25.40 5.63 16.45
C GLY A 68 23.97 5.10 16.64
N HIS A 69 23.00 5.58 15.85
CA HIS A 69 21.62 5.11 15.87
C HIS A 69 21.38 4.09 14.76
N ARG A 70 20.82 2.94 15.15
CA ARG A 70 20.47 1.85 14.22
C ARG A 70 19.09 2.12 13.62
N ARG A 71 19.04 2.62 12.38
CA ARG A 71 17.78 2.79 11.64
C ARG A 71 17.53 1.59 10.73
N ARG A 72 16.35 0.99 10.84
CA ARG A 72 15.92 -0.05 9.89
C ARG A 72 15.60 0.62 8.55
N THR A 73 16.35 0.29 7.51
CA THR A 73 16.10 0.75 6.15
C THR A 73 15.56 -0.39 5.31
N THR A 74 14.61 -0.08 4.44
CA THR A 74 14.11 -1.03 3.44
C THR A 74 14.36 -0.41 2.07
N THR A 75 15.26 -1.01 1.31
CA THR A 75 15.55 -0.62 -0.07
C THR A 75 14.83 -1.58 -1.00
N VAL A 76 14.06 -1.03 -1.93
CA VAL A 76 13.37 -1.80 -2.96
C VAL A 76 14.06 -1.52 -4.28
N ASN A 77 14.69 -2.53 -4.87
CA ASN A 77 15.30 -2.44 -6.18
C ASN A 77 14.38 -3.13 -7.19
N GLN A 78 14.01 -2.40 -8.25
CA GLN A 78 13.15 -2.90 -9.31
C GLN A 78 13.82 -2.74 -10.66
N THR A 79 13.73 -3.77 -11.51
CA THR A 79 14.14 -3.64 -12.91
C THR A 79 13.21 -2.69 -13.67
N THR A 80 13.70 -2.08 -14.75
CA THR A 80 12.90 -1.15 -15.56
C THR A 80 11.60 -1.79 -16.06
N LEU A 81 11.66 -3.06 -16.48
CA LEU A 81 10.49 -3.82 -16.91
C LEU A 81 9.51 -4.08 -15.76
N ALA A 82 10.01 -4.51 -14.59
CA ALA A 82 9.16 -4.70 -13.41
C ALA A 82 8.49 -3.39 -12.97
N LYS A 83 9.17 -2.25 -13.12
CA LYS A 83 8.60 -0.93 -12.83
C LYS A 83 7.47 -0.57 -13.80
N GLN A 84 7.65 -0.83 -15.09
CA GLN A 84 6.61 -0.62 -16.10
C GLN A 84 5.40 -1.54 -15.90
N LEU A 85 5.62 -2.78 -15.47
CA LEU A 85 4.59 -3.76 -15.16
C LEU A 85 4.13 -3.74 -13.69
N SER A 86 4.49 -2.70 -12.93
CA SER A 86 4.19 -2.64 -11.50
C SER A 86 2.69 -2.62 -11.24
N PRO A 87 2.21 -3.33 -10.21
CA PRO A 87 0.80 -3.32 -9.87
C PRO A 87 0.39 -1.95 -9.32
N PRO A 88 -0.91 -1.61 -9.33
CA PRO A 88 -1.39 -0.40 -8.68
C PRO A 88 -1.05 -0.45 -7.18
N VAL A 89 -0.51 0.65 -6.64
CA VAL A 89 -0.14 0.73 -5.22
C VAL A 89 -1.41 0.77 -4.35
N LEU A 90 -1.52 -0.16 -3.40
CA LEU A 90 -2.69 -0.33 -2.51
C LEU A 90 -2.48 0.21 -1.09
N GLN A 91 -1.39 0.91 -0.80
CA GLN A 91 -1.08 1.28 0.59
C GLN A 91 -1.20 2.78 0.82
N PRO A 92 -2.19 3.24 1.61
CA PRO A 92 -2.18 4.61 2.12
C PRO A 92 -1.03 4.77 3.12
N ASN A 93 -0.38 5.94 3.13
CA ASN A 93 0.67 6.23 4.10
C ASN A 93 0.07 6.43 5.51
N GLN A 94 -0.04 5.35 6.28
CA GLN A 94 -0.58 5.39 7.64
C GLN A 94 0.34 6.11 8.64
N GLY A 95 1.61 6.32 8.29
CA GLY A 95 2.56 7.00 9.17
C GLY A 95 2.19 8.47 9.44
N ILE A 96 1.64 9.17 8.44
CA ILE A 96 1.23 10.57 8.60
C ILE A 96 0.07 10.71 9.58
N LEU A 97 -0.90 9.78 9.53
CA LEU A 97 -2.02 9.75 10.47
C LEU A 97 -1.53 9.51 11.90
N GLY A 98 -0.65 8.52 12.09
CA GLY A 98 -0.06 8.21 13.40
C GLY A 98 0.72 9.40 13.98
N ASN A 99 1.54 10.06 13.16
CA ASN A 99 2.29 11.25 13.57
C ASN A 99 1.35 12.42 13.91
N GLY A 100 0.29 12.64 13.13
CA GLY A 100 -0.71 13.69 13.42
C GLY A 100 -1.43 13.47 14.74
N ILE A 101 -1.87 12.23 15.02
CA ILE A 101 -2.52 11.86 16.29
C ILE A 101 -1.55 12.00 17.47
N ALA A 102 -0.31 11.54 17.32
CA ALA A 102 0.70 11.67 18.36
C ALA A 102 0.98 13.14 18.70
N LEU A 103 1.09 14.00 17.69
CA LEU A 103 1.36 15.43 17.86
C LEU A 103 0.17 16.17 18.48
N LEU A 104 -1.07 15.79 18.16
CA LEU A 104 -2.27 16.26 18.86
C LEU A 104 -2.24 15.86 20.34
N PHE A 105 -1.93 14.60 20.64
CA PHE A 105 -1.89 14.09 22.01
C PHE A 105 -0.83 14.82 22.85
N VAL A 106 0.38 14.99 22.32
CA VAL A 106 1.45 15.76 22.97
C VAL A 106 1.04 17.22 23.16
N GLY A 107 0.42 17.84 22.15
CA GLY A 107 -0.07 19.22 22.24
C GLY A 107 -1.12 19.40 23.33
N VAL A 108 -2.07 18.47 23.46
CA VAL A 108 -3.11 18.50 24.52
C VAL A 108 -2.48 18.33 25.90
N ILE A 109 -1.56 17.37 26.07
CA ILE A 109 -0.87 17.16 27.37
C ILE A 109 -0.10 18.43 27.77
N ALA A 110 0.67 19.00 26.84
CA ALA A 110 1.41 20.23 27.09
C ALA A 110 0.47 21.39 27.46
N HIS A 111 -0.68 21.49 26.79
CA HIS A 111 -1.67 22.54 27.07
C HIS A 111 -2.23 22.41 28.49
N LEU A 112 -2.69 21.21 28.87
CA LEU A 112 -3.21 20.94 30.21
C LEU A 112 -2.16 21.19 31.29
N PHE A 113 -0.91 20.83 31.05
CA PHE A 113 0.19 21.08 31.97
C PHE A 113 0.46 22.58 32.14
N CYS A 114 0.55 23.35 31.05
CA CYS A 114 0.72 24.79 31.11
C CYS A 114 -0.46 25.49 31.81
N SER A 115 -1.70 25.07 31.52
CA SER A 115 -2.90 25.60 32.18
C SER A 115 -2.88 25.30 33.68
N ALA A 116 -2.45 24.10 34.10
CA ALA A 116 -2.34 23.75 35.51
C ALA A 116 -1.32 24.64 36.23
N ILE A 117 -0.15 24.89 35.64
CA ILE A 117 0.86 25.80 36.20
C ILE A 117 0.28 27.22 36.34
N MET A 118 -0.37 27.75 35.31
CA MET A 118 -0.92 29.11 35.35
C MET A 118 -2.07 29.26 36.33
N SER A 119 -2.84 28.19 36.56
CA SER A 119 -3.88 28.19 37.60
C SER A 119 -3.30 28.37 39.01
N SER A 120 -2.05 27.96 39.24
CA SER A 120 -1.38 28.12 40.53
C SER A 120 -0.84 29.53 40.78
N THR A 121 -0.66 30.35 39.72
CA THR A 121 0.01 31.66 39.82
C THR A 121 -0.93 32.84 40.07
N SER A 122 -2.17 32.62 40.53
CA SER A 122 -3.19 33.67 40.71
C SER A 122 -3.35 34.58 39.47
N ALA A 123 -3.10 34.04 38.29
CA ALA A 123 -3.26 34.75 37.03
C ALA A 123 -4.74 35.02 36.77
N SER A 124 -5.05 36.09 36.02
CA SER A 124 -6.41 36.31 35.56
C SER A 124 -6.92 35.12 34.74
N MET A 125 -8.22 34.84 34.83
CA MET A 125 -8.85 33.71 34.14
C MET A 125 -8.56 33.74 32.63
N SER A 126 -8.54 34.92 32.02
CA SER A 126 -8.18 35.10 30.61
C SER A 126 -6.72 34.72 30.33
N ALA A 127 -5.77 35.18 31.15
CA ALA A 127 -4.36 34.84 30.99
C ALA A 127 -4.11 33.34 31.10
N SER A 128 -4.81 32.67 32.02
CA SER A 128 -4.68 31.21 32.24
C SER A 128 -5.13 30.35 31.04
N ILE A 129 -5.92 30.90 30.13
CA ILE A 129 -6.44 30.21 28.94
C ILE A 129 -5.65 30.61 27.68
N PHE A 130 -5.44 31.90 27.46
CA PHE A 130 -4.82 32.39 26.23
C PHE A 130 -3.32 32.12 26.16
N ALA A 131 -2.60 32.27 27.29
CA ALA A 131 -1.14 32.09 27.26
C ALA A 131 -0.72 30.63 26.94
N PRO A 132 -1.35 29.58 27.51
CA PRO A 132 -1.09 28.21 27.07
C PRO A 132 -1.48 27.98 25.62
N LEU A 133 -2.58 28.59 25.16
CA LEU A 133 -3.02 28.47 23.76
C LEU A 133 -2.02 29.08 22.77
N CYS A 134 -1.33 30.17 23.11
CA CYS A 134 -0.28 30.75 22.26
C CYS A 134 0.92 29.81 22.11
N VAL A 135 1.29 29.10 23.18
CA VAL A 135 2.45 28.18 23.17
C VAL A 135 2.10 26.84 22.51
N THR A 136 0.92 26.29 22.82
CA THR A 136 0.50 24.96 22.35
C THR A 136 -0.43 25.00 21.14
N GLY A 137 -0.82 26.18 20.67
CA GLY A 137 -1.68 26.34 19.51
C GLY A 137 -1.02 25.84 18.23
N TRP A 138 0.29 26.09 18.06
CA TRP A 138 1.01 25.66 16.86
C TRP A 138 1.06 24.12 16.69
N PRO A 139 1.43 23.30 17.70
CA PRO A 139 1.42 21.85 17.52
C PRO A 139 -0.02 21.35 17.36
N LEU A 140 -0.98 21.90 18.11
CA LEU A 140 -2.39 21.49 17.97
C LEU A 140 -2.91 21.74 16.55
N ALA A 141 -2.61 22.90 15.96
CA ALA A 141 -3.02 23.23 14.60
C ALA A 141 -2.36 22.32 13.56
N ILE A 142 -1.05 22.10 13.64
CA ILE A 142 -0.34 21.20 12.70
C ILE A 142 -0.82 19.76 12.84
N GLY A 143 -0.97 19.27 14.07
CA GLY A 143 -1.47 17.93 14.34
C GLY A 143 -2.89 17.73 13.80
N ALA A 144 -3.76 18.74 13.96
CA ALA A 144 -5.12 18.72 13.41
C ALA A 144 -5.12 18.66 11.89
N LEU A 145 -4.34 19.52 11.22
CA LEU A 145 -4.24 19.54 9.76
C LEU A 145 -3.74 18.20 9.19
N MET A 146 -2.68 17.63 9.77
CA MET A 146 -2.15 16.32 9.36
C MET A 146 -3.18 15.20 9.54
N THR A 147 -3.91 15.21 10.67
CA THR A 147 -4.93 14.21 10.98
C THR A 147 -6.11 14.31 10.02
N ILE A 148 -6.64 15.52 9.79
CA ILE A 148 -7.78 15.76 8.87
C ILE A 148 -7.39 15.36 7.44
N GLY A 149 -6.23 15.81 6.96
CA GLY A 149 -5.74 15.45 5.63
C GLY A 149 -5.61 13.93 5.45
N SER A 150 -5.06 13.25 6.46
CA SER A 150 -4.93 11.79 6.44
C SER A 150 -6.28 11.07 6.46
N VAL A 151 -7.27 11.60 7.18
CA VAL A 151 -8.64 11.05 7.20
C VAL A 151 -9.32 11.21 5.84
N VAL A 152 -9.20 12.39 5.21
CA VAL A 152 -9.75 12.63 3.86
C VAL A 152 -9.10 11.69 2.84
N GLN A 153 -7.77 11.58 2.86
CA GLN A 153 -7.05 10.63 1.99
C GLN A 153 -7.49 9.19 2.24
N THR A 154 -7.69 8.78 3.50
CA THR A 154 -8.16 7.44 3.83
C THR A 154 -9.59 7.20 3.31
N LYS A 155 -10.46 8.20 3.40
CA LYS A 155 -11.82 8.12 2.85
C LYS A 155 -11.82 8.00 1.33
N GLN A 156 -11.05 8.83 0.64
CA GLN A 156 -10.86 8.76 -0.81
C GLN A 156 -10.29 7.41 -1.22
N PHE A 157 -9.27 6.94 -0.49
CA PHE A 157 -8.68 5.62 -0.73
C PHE A 157 -9.69 4.48 -0.55
N LYS A 158 -10.54 4.52 0.48
CA LYS A 158 -11.61 3.54 0.68
C LYS A 158 -12.67 3.60 -0.42
N ALA A 159 -13.03 4.80 -0.90
CA ALA A 159 -13.94 4.97 -2.02
C ALA A 159 -13.35 4.40 -3.33
N ASP A 160 -12.05 4.55 -3.53
CA ASP A 160 -11.32 4.01 -4.70
C ASP A 160 -11.00 2.51 -4.60
N LEU A 161 -11.14 1.91 -3.41
CA LEU A 161 -10.75 0.53 -3.13
C LEU A 161 -11.39 -0.51 -4.07
N PRO A 162 -12.71 -0.50 -4.34
CA PRO A 162 -13.31 -1.46 -5.28
C PRO A 162 -12.76 -1.30 -6.71
N ARG A 163 -12.51 -0.06 -7.17
CA ARG A 163 -11.90 0.21 -8.48
C ARG A 163 -10.47 -0.33 -8.53
N ARG A 164 -9.67 -0.09 -7.48
CA ARG A 164 -8.30 -0.61 -7.38
C ARG A 164 -8.26 -2.15 -7.35
N GLN A 165 -9.21 -2.78 -6.66
CA GLN A 165 -9.35 -4.24 -6.65
C GLN A 165 -9.73 -4.80 -8.03
N ALA A 166 -10.61 -4.12 -8.78
CA ALA A 166 -10.94 -4.52 -10.15
C ALA A 166 -9.70 -4.44 -11.05
N ASN A 167 -8.95 -3.33 -10.98
CA ASN A 167 -7.70 -3.16 -11.72
C ASN A 167 -6.66 -4.22 -11.32
N TRP A 168 -6.55 -4.54 -10.03
CA TRP A 168 -5.67 -5.61 -9.54
C TRP A 168 -6.02 -6.99 -10.12
N ARG A 169 -7.30 -7.30 -10.30
CA ARG A 169 -7.72 -8.55 -10.94
C ARG A 169 -7.31 -8.59 -12.41
N VAL A 170 -7.52 -7.50 -13.15
CA VAL A 170 -7.10 -7.39 -14.57
C VAL A 170 -5.59 -7.48 -14.68
N TRP A 171 -4.83 -6.81 -13.80
CA TRP A 171 -3.37 -6.89 -13.79
C TRP A 171 -2.87 -8.33 -13.62
N ASN A 172 -3.54 -9.11 -12.77
CA ASN A 172 -3.21 -10.53 -12.56
C ASN A 172 -3.58 -11.43 -13.75
N THR A 173 -4.20 -10.92 -14.82
CA THR A 173 -4.41 -11.67 -16.06
C THR A 173 -3.51 -11.20 -17.20
N VAL A 174 -2.67 -10.17 -16.99
CA VAL A 174 -1.75 -9.66 -18.01
C VAL A 174 -0.57 -10.62 -18.21
N TYR A 175 -0.27 -10.87 -19.48
CA TYR A 175 0.93 -11.57 -19.95
C TYR A 175 1.85 -10.59 -20.69
N TYR A 176 3.14 -10.92 -20.75
CA TYR A 176 4.15 -10.15 -21.46
C TYR A 176 4.99 -11.09 -22.33
N CYS A 177 5.17 -10.72 -23.60
CA CYS A 177 5.98 -11.44 -24.56
C CYS A 177 7.36 -10.79 -24.68
N TYR A 178 8.42 -11.54 -24.39
CA TYR A 178 9.80 -11.04 -24.49
C TYR A 178 10.29 -10.82 -25.93
N LEU A 179 9.71 -11.51 -26.91
CA LEU A 179 10.15 -11.39 -28.31
C LEU A 179 9.73 -10.06 -28.94
N ASP A 180 8.48 -9.65 -28.71
CA ASP A 180 7.89 -8.48 -29.35
C ASP A 180 7.81 -7.26 -28.40
N ASP A 181 8.26 -7.40 -27.14
CA ASP A 181 8.16 -6.38 -26.10
C ASP A 181 6.73 -5.82 -25.93
N VAL A 182 5.76 -6.73 -25.89
CA VAL A 182 4.33 -6.40 -25.74
C VAL A 182 3.72 -7.08 -24.52
N ALA A 183 2.89 -6.33 -23.81
CA ALA A 183 1.99 -6.86 -22.80
C ALA A 183 0.57 -6.99 -23.39
N PHE A 184 -0.19 -7.97 -22.91
CA PHE A 184 -1.55 -8.20 -23.39
C PHE A 184 -2.40 -8.90 -22.32
N VAL A 185 -3.71 -8.69 -22.40
CA VAL A 185 -4.71 -9.48 -21.67
C VAL A 185 -5.23 -10.56 -22.63
N PRO A 186 -5.46 -11.81 -22.20
CA PRO A 186 -6.04 -12.83 -23.08
C PRO A 186 -7.35 -12.35 -23.72
N GLY A 187 -7.42 -12.38 -25.05
CA GLY A 187 -8.55 -11.87 -25.84
C GLY A 187 -8.59 -10.35 -26.05
N GLY A 188 -7.63 -9.59 -25.49
CA GLY A 188 -7.48 -8.15 -25.68
C GLY A 188 -6.37 -7.79 -26.68
N PRO A 189 -6.32 -6.52 -27.14
CA PRO A 189 -5.24 -6.04 -28.00
C PRO A 189 -3.90 -5.97 -27.24
N PRO A 190 -2.76 -6.23 -27.91
CA PRO A 190 -1.44 -6.02 -27.33
C PRO A 190 -1.13 -4.52 -27.16
N PHE A 191 -0.27 -4.21 -26.19
CA PHE A 191 0.21 -2.87 -25.91
C PHE A 191 1.67 -2.87 -25.46
N HIS A 192 2.40 -1.79 -25.73
CA HIS A 192 3.79 -1.65 -25.28
C HIS A 192 3.85 -1.04 -23.87
N PRO A 193 4.52 -1.70 -22.90
CA PRO A 193 4.60 -1.22 -21.52
C PRO A 193 5.34 0.12 -21.39
N GLY A 194 6.29 0.41 -22.29
CA GLY A 194 7.00 1.68 -22.33
C GLY A 194 6.16 2.89 -22.74
N GLN A 195 5.06 2.68 -23.47
CA GLN A 195 4.18 3.77 -23.93
C GLN A 195 3.12 4.16 -22.89
N LEU A 196 2.94 3.34 -21.85
CA LEU A 196 1.95 3.54 -20.81
C LEU A 196 2.66 3.56 -19.44
N PRO A 197 3.51 4.58 -19.15
CA PRO A 197 4.13 4.71 -17.84
C PRO A 197 3.04 4.79 -16.78
N GLY A 198 2.95 3.75 -15.95
CA GLY A 198 1.87 3.65 -14.97
C GLY A 198 0.53 3.25 -15.56
N PHE A 199 0.51 2.28 -16.48
CA PHE A 199 -0.67 1.61 -17.05
C PHE A 199 -1.81 1.35 -16.04
N MET A 200 -1.49 1.16 -14.76
CA MET A 200 -2.45 1.04 -13.65
C MET A 200 -2.32 2.11 -12.56
N ALA A 201 -1.29 2.95 -12.62
CA ALA A 201 -1.03 4.00 -11.64
C ALA A 201 -1.78 5.31 -11.96
N THR A 202 -2.13 5.55 -13.23
CA THR A 202 -2.84 6.76 -13.64
C THR A 202 -4.32 6.47 -13.89
N ASN A 203 -5.19 7.38 -13.45
CA ASN A 203 -6.65 7.28 -13.65
C ASN A 203 -7.09 7.44 -15.12
N THR A 204 -6.14 7.57 -16.05
CA THR A 204 -6.35 7.92 -17.46
C THR A 204 -5.98 6.78 -18.44
N GLY A 205 -5.68 5.57 -17.95
CA GLY A 205 -5.36 4.43 -18.81
C GLY A 205 -6.57 3.90 -19.61
N PRO A 206 -6.35 3.06 -20.65
CA PRO A 206 -7.41 2.53 -21.52
C PRO A 206 -8.45 1.64 -20.82
N PHE A 207 -8.26 1.35 -19.53
CA PHE A 207 -9.19 0.62 -18.66
C PHE A 207 -9.97 1.54 -17.71
N ALA A 208 -9.73 2.85 -17.75
CA ALA A 208 -10.64 3.82 -17.15
C ALA A 208 -11.93 3.77 -17.97
N ARG A 209 -12.97 3.13 -17.41
CA ARG A 209 -14.31 3.26 -17.97
C ARG A 209 -14.66 4.77 -18.05
N PRO A 210 -15.36 5.21 -19.10
CA PRO A 210 -15.89 6.56 -19.20
C PRO A 210 -16.83 6.89 -18.03
#